data_AF-X8CS03-F1
#
_entry.id   AF-X8CS03-F1
#
_cell.length_a   1.000
_cell.length_b   1.000
_cell.length_c   1.000
_cell.angle_alpha   90.00
_cell.angle_beta   90.00
_cell.angle_gamma   90.00
#
_symmetry.space_group_name_H-M   'P 1'
#
loop_
_entity.id
_entity.type
_entity.pdbx_description
1 polymer ?
#
loop_
_entity_poly.entity_id
_entity_poly.type
_entity_poly.pdbx_seq_one_letter_code
_entity_poly.pdbx_strand_id
1 'polypeptide(L)'
;MSLRDVALIDAGEQHRILQDWSRGAPAPHDRPRTIPELLEPSRAWDADRIAVRCGDERIDYPALHRRSDNLAALLAKNGAGRARWSGCRPAAASTWSWRWWPS
;
A
#
# COMPACT_ATOMS: atom_id res chain seq x y z
N MET A 1 -32.40 22.12 3.83
CA MET A 1 -31.07 22.61 3.44
C MET A 1 -30.05 21.71 4.15
N SER A 2 -29.37 20.84 3.40
CA SER A 2 -28.52 19.78 3.95
C SER A 2 -27.10 20.32 4.18
N LEU A 3 -26.52 20.06 5.34
CA LEU A 3 -25.17 20.49 5.78
C LEU A 3 -24.01 19.84 4.98
N ARG A 4 -24.31 19.14 3.88
CA ARG A 4 -23.32 18.38 3.09
C ARG A 4 -22.52 19.22 2.09
N ASP A 5 -22.93 20.46 1.83
CA ASP A 5 -22.32 21.33 0.80
C ASP A 5 -21.55 22.53 1.39
N VAL A 6 -21.32 22.56 2.70
CA VAL A 6 -20.46 23.60 3.30
C VAL A 6 -19.02 23.20 3.08
N ALA A 7 -18.31 23.98 2.25
CA ALA A 7 -16.86 23.87 2.13
C ALA A 7 -16.22 24.20 3.49
N LEU A 8 -15.84 23.16 4.23
CA LEU A 8 -15.23 23.25 5.56
C LEU A 8 -13.81 23.83 5.53
N ILE A 9 -13.18 23.84 4.36
CA ILE A 9 -11.84 24.37 4.12
C ILE A 9 -11.87 25.33 2.93
N ASP A 10 -11.08 26.40 3.03
CA ASP A 10 -10.89 27.37 1.96
C ASP A 10 -10.06 26.76 0.81
N ALA A 11 -10.11 27.36 -0.38
CA ALA A 11 -9.34 26.90 -1.54
C ALA A 11 -7.82 26.94 -1.29
N GLY A 12 -7.31 27.90 -0.52
CA GLY A 12 -5.92 28.01 -0.12
C GLY A 12 -5.48 26.92 0.89
N GLU A 13 -6.36 26.55 1.81
CA GLU A 13 -6.16 25.42 2.72
C GLU A 13 -6.22 24.08 1.99
N GLN A 14 -7.17 23.90 1.07
CA GLN A 14 -7.22 22.73 0.19
C GLN A 14 -5.95 22.61 -0.65
N HIS A 15 -5.43 23.72 -1.19
CA HIS A 15 -4.20 23.72 -1.97
C HIS A 15 -3.00 23.28 -1.13
N ARG A 16 -2.84 23.80 0.10
CA ARG A 16 -1.76 23.41 1.02
C ARG A 16 -1.83 21.93 1.39
N ILE A 17 -3.03 21.42 1.70
CA ILE A 17 -3.21 20.00 1.99
C ILE A 17 -2.77 19.15 0.79
N LEU A 18 -3.18 19.53 -0.43
CA LEU A 18 -2.88 18.75 -1.63
C LEU A 18 -1.43 18.84 -2.10
N GLN A 19 -0.79 19.99 -1.96
CA GLN A 19 0.57 20.21 -2.50
C GLN A 19 1.67 19.98 -1.48
N ASP A 20 1.45 20.34 -0.23
CA ASP A 20 2.51 20.33 0.79
C ASP A 20 2.46 19.07 1.66
N TRP A 21 1.25 18.57 1.95
CA TRP A 21 1.08 17.44 2.87
C TRP A 21 0.78 16.12 2.17
N SER A 22 0.03 16.17 1.07
CA SER A 22 -0.41 14.96 0.36
C SER A 22 0.58 14.49 -0.72
N ARG A 23 1.49 15.37 -1.16
CA ARG A 23 2.56 14.99 -2.09
C ARG A 23 3.75 14.45 -1.33
N GLY A 24 3.87 13.13 -1.30
CA GLY A 24 5.16 12.49 -1.05
C GLY A 24 6.18 12.86 -2.13
N ALA A 25 7.45 12.52 -1.90
CA ALA A 25 8.49 12.70 -2.90
C ALA A 25 8.05 12.09 -4.25
N PRO A 26 8.32 12.76 -5.40
CA PRO A 26 8.02 12.20 -6.70
C PRO A 26 8.59 10.79 -6.80
N ALA A 27 7.76 9.82 -7.15
CA ALA A 27 8.25 8.47 -7.39
C ALA A 27 9.36 8.56 -8.46
N PRO A 28 10.51 7.90 -8.24
CA PRO A 28 11.54 7.87 -9.25
C PRO A 28 10.95 7.29 -10.54
N HIS A 29 11.46 7.75 -11.67
CA HIS A 29 10.97 7.40 -13.01
C HIS A 29 11.43 5.98 -13.42
N ASP A 30 12.01 5.24 -12.47
CA ASP A 30 12.44 3.89 -12.69
C ASP A 30 11.23 2.96 -12.83
N ARG A 31 11.49 1.78 -13.41
CA ARG A 31 10.48 0.75 -13.55
C ARG A 31 9.82 0.51 -12.19
N PRO A 32 8.47 0.52 -12.09
CA PRO A 32 7.80 0.32 -10.82
C PRO A 32 8.24 -1.02 -10.23
N ARG A 33 8.90 -0.95 -9.07
CA ARG A 33 9.29 -2.13 -8.32
C ARG A 33 8.12 -2.62 -7.49
N THR A 34 7.94 -3.92 -7.49
CA THR A 34 7.00 -4.61 -6.62
C THR A 34 7.51 -4.58 -5.18
N ILE A 35 6.60 -4.67 -4.21
CA ILE A 35 6.98 -4.73 -2.78
C ILE A 35 7.97 -5.88 -2.49
N PRO A 36 7.82 -7.10 -3.06
CA PRO A 36 8.85 -8.14 -2.94
C PRO A 36 10.22 -7.70 -3.43
N GLU A 37 10.33 -7.06 -4.60
CA GLU A 37 11.61 -6.59 -5.14
C GLU A 37 12.30 -5.54 -4.25
N LEU A 38 11.52 -4.71 -3.55
CA LEU A 38 12.05 -3.76 -2.57
C LEU A 38 12.57 -4.45 -1.30
N LEU A 39 12.02 -5.61 -0.97
CA LEU A 39 12.36 -6.37 0.23
C LEU A 39 13.46 -7.42 0.00
N GLU A 40 13.75 -7.81 -1.25
CA GLU A 40 14.80 -8.78 -1.60
C GLU A 40 16.16 -8.49 -0.95
N PRO A 41 16.69 -7.24 -0.94
CA PRO A 41 17.96 -6.95 -0.26
C PRO A 41 17.93 -7.24 1.25
N SER A 42 16.75 -7.21 1.85
CA SER A 42 16.56 -7.49 3.28
C SER A 42 16.75 -8.97 3.63
N ARG A 43 16.78 -9.86 2.63
CA ARG A 43 17.04 -11.30 2.82
C ARG A 43 18.47 -11.57 3.30
N ALA A 44 19.41 -10.68 2.99
CA ALA A 44 20.79 -10.73 3.44
C ALA A 44 21.00 -10.09 4.82
N TRP A 45 19.95 -9.57 5.46
CA TRP A 45 20.07 -8.98 6.79
C TRP A 45 20.17 -10.07 7.85
N ASP A 46 20.94 -9.78 8.90
CA ASP A 46 21.14 -10.70 10.01
C ASP A 46 19.84 -10.95 10.80
N ALA A 47 19.78 -12.13 11.42
CA ALA A 47 18.66 -12.56 12.25
C ALA A 47 18.40 -11.67 13.49
N ASP A 48 19.32 -10.75 13.80
CA ASP A 48 19.16 -9.79 14.90
C ASP A 48 18.21 -8.63 14.56
N ARG A 49 17.84 -8.47 13.28
CA ARG A 49 16.89 -7.45 12.84
C ARG A 49 15.46 -7.95 12.87
N ILE A 50 14.67 -7.39 13.80
CA ILE A 50 13.23 -7.66 13.90
C ILE A 50 12.48 -7.01 12.73
N ALA A 51 11.75 -7.82 11.96
CA ALA A 51 10.94 -7.39 10.83
C ALA A 51 9.49 -7.06 11.23
N VAL A 52 8.91 -7.85 12.13
CA VAL A 52 7.55 -7.62 12.64
C VAL A 52 7.52 -7.86 14.14
N ARG A 53 6.81 -6.98 14.85
CA ARG A 53 6.48 -7.11 16.27
C ARG A 53 4.96 -7.05 16.43
N CYS A 54 4.37 -8.08 17.01
CA CYS A 54 2.94 -8.15 17.33
C CYS A 54 2.78 -8.47 18.82
N GLY A 55 2.54 -7.45 19.65
CA GLY A 55 2.63 -7.60 21.10
C GLY A 55 4.03 -8.07 21.52
N ASP A 56 4.09 -9.21 22.21
CA ASP A 56 5.34 -9.84 22.65
C ASP A 56 6.01 -10.71 21.57
N GLU A 57 5.28 -11.05 20.51
CA GLU A 57 5.83 -11.84 19.41
C GLU A 57 6.73 -10.97 18.52
N ARG A 58 7.89 -11.53 18.18
CA ARG A 58 8.87 -10.91 17.29
C ARG A 58 9.31 -11.92 16.26
N ILE A 59 9.39 -11.49 15.01
CA ILE A 59 9.96 -12.27 13.92
C ILE A 59 11.05 -11.46 13.23
N ASP A 60 12.16 -12.11 12.93
CA ASP A 60 13.26 -11.55 12.17
C ASP A 60 12.99 -11.58 10.65
N TYR A 61 13.80 -10.85 9.88
CA TYR A 61 13.69 -10.80 8.42
C TYR A 61 13.83 -12.19 7.76
N PRO A 62 14.82 -13.04 8.12
CA PRO A 62 14.91 -14.40 7.59
C PRO A 62 13.67 -15.27 7.85
N ALA A 63 13.06 -15.19 9.03
CA ALA A 63 11.85 -15.92 9.40
C ALA A 63 10.63 -15.38 8.64
N LEU A 64 10.51 -14.07 8.50
CA LEU A 64 9.45 -13.45 7.69
C LEU A 64 9.52 -13.93 6.24
N HIS A 65 10.71 -13.91 5.63
CA HIS A 65 10.88 -14.35 4.23
C HIS A 65 10.51 -15.82 4.05
N ARG A 66 10.99 -16.72 4.93
CA ARG A 66 10.61 -18.15 4.89
C ARG A 66 9.10 -18.37 4.98
N ARG A 67 8.41 -17.64 5.85
CA ARG A 67 6.94 -17.76 5.99
C ARG A 67 6.22 -17.25 4.73
N SER A 68 6.67 -16.12 4.19
CA SER A 68 6.14 -15.54 2.95
C SER A 68 6.34 -16.46 1.75
N ASP A 69 7.52 -17.06 1.59
CA ASP A 69 7.83 -18.01 0.51
C ASP A 69 6.92 -19.25 0.58
N ASN A 70 6.75 -19.81 1.77
CA ASN A 70 5.87 -20.94 1.98
C ASN A 70 4.42 -20.59 1.61
N LEU A 71 3.95 -19.41 2.03
CA LEU A 71 2.62 -18.94 1.68
C LEU A 71 2.48 -18.73 0.16
N ALA A 72 3.47 -18.12 -0.49
CA ALA A 72 3.48 -17.91 -1.94
C ALA A 72 3.44 -19.25 -2.70
N ALA A 73 4.20 -20.25 -2.24
CA ALA A 73 4.18 -21.60 -2.82
C ALA A 73 2.81 -22.27 -2.66
N LEU A 74 2.16 -22.12 -1.50
CA LEU A 74 0.79 -22.62 -1.27
C LEU A 74 -0.23 -21.90 -2.16
N LEU A 75 -0.16 -20.58 -2.27
CA LEU A 75 -1.05 -19.80 -3.12
C LEU A 75 -0.87 -20.15 -4.61
N ALA A 76 0.37 -20.29 -5.08
CA ALA A 76 0.68 -20.70 -6.45
C ALA A 76 0.11 -22.08 -6.77
N LYS A 77 0.21 -23.04 -5.83
CA LYS A 77 -0.41 -24.37 -5.97
C LYS A 77 -1.94 -24.32 -6.07
N ASN A 78 -2.57 -23.36 -5.40
CA ASN A 78 -4.03 -23.15 -5.43
C ASN A 78 -4.50 -22.27 -6.60
N GLY A 79 -3.63 -21.98 -7.58
CA GLY A 79 -4.01 -21.25 -8.79
C GLY A 79 -4.12 -19.73 -8.61
N ALA A 80 -3.55 -19.17 -7.53
CA ALA A 80 -3.40 -17.72 -7.40
C ALA A 80 -2.33 -17.22 -8.40
N GLY A 81 -2.71 -17.07 -9.66
CA GLY A 81 -1.93 -16.39 -10.68
C GLY A 81 -2.08 -14.88 -10.58
N ARG A 82 -1.16 -14.12 -11.21
CA ARG A 82 -1.32 -12.68 -11.41
C ARG A 82 -2.74 -12.44 -11.93
N ALA A 83 -3.55 -11.68 -11.20
CA ALA A 83 -4.85 -11.27 -11.69
C ALA A 83 -4.60 -10.52 -12.99
N ARG A 84 -4.89 -11.17 -14.11
CA ARG A 84 -4.81 -10.54 -15.42
C ARG A 84 -5.93 -9.51 -15.43
N TRP A 85 -5.54 -8.24 -15.30
CA TRP A 85 -6.45 -7.11 -15.46
C TRP A 85 -6.96 -7.11 -16.91
N SER A 86 -8.06 -7.81 -17.17
CA SER A 86 -8.84 -7.61 -18.38
C SER A 86 -9.55 -6.27 -18.19
N GLY A 87 -9.07 -5.26 -18.92
CA GLY A 87 -9.43 -3.85 -18.74
C GLY A 87 -10.88 -3.60 -18.38
N CYS A 88 -11.11 -3.13 -17.15
CA CYS A 88 -12.29 -2.31 -16.90
C CYS A 88 -12.09 -1.01 -17.68
N ARG A 89 -12.79 -0.87 -18.80
CA ARG A 89 -13.03 0.44 -19.43
C ARG A 89 -13.68 1.32 -18.35
N PRO A 90 -13.09 2.45 -17.93
CA PRO A 90 -13.73 3.31 -16.96
C PRO A 90 -15.01 3.86 -17.62
N ALA A 91 -16.17 3.38 -17.17
CA ALA A 91 -17.38 4.14 -17.31
C ALA A 91 -17.21 5.37 -16.41
N ALA A 92 -17.23 6.54 -17.04
CA ALA A 92 -17.24 7.89 -16.48
C ALA A 92 -17.07 8.01 -14.95
N ALA A 93 -16.00 8.70 -14.57
CA ALA A 93 -15.74 9.26 -13.25
C ALA A 93 -17.05 9.60 -12.50
N SER A 94 -17.38 8.79 -11.50
CA SER A 94 -18.40 9.12 -10.51
C SER A 94 -17.86 8.69 -9.15
N THR A 95 -17.32 9.66 -8.43
CA THR A 95 -17.34 9.77 -6.97
C THR A 95 -16.82 8.54 -6.19
N TRP A 96 -15.50 8.41 -6.10
CA TRP A 96 -14.88 7.63 -5.02
C TRP A 96 -15.17 8.31 -3.67
N SER A 97 -16.18 7.83 -2.97
CA SER A 97 -16.42 8.15 -1.57
C SER A 97 -15.46 7.33 -0.72
N TRP A 98 -14.39 7.98 -0.23
CA TRP A 98 -13.48 7.42 0.76
C TRP A 98 -14.21 7.26 2.11
N ARG A 99 -14.95 6.16 2.24
CA ARG A 99 -15.61 5.72 3.48
C ARG A 99 -14.61 5.06 4.44
N TRP A 100 -13.51 5.76 4.73
CA TRP A 100 -12.54 5.39 5.78
C TRP A 100 -11.97 6.67 6.40
N TRP A 101 -12.78 7.33 7.23
CA TRP A 101 -12.31 8.19 8.33
C TRP A 101 -13.33 8.05 9.47
N PRO A 102 -12.93 7.70 10.71
CA PRO A 102 -13.85 7.62 11.83
C PRO A 102 -14.38 9.01 12.21
N SER A 103 -15.59 9.00 12.78
CA SER A 103 -16.43 10.14 13.17
C SER A 103 -15.79 11.11 14.16
#